data_AF-A0A3N5RZ38-F1
#
_entry.id   AF-A0A3N5RZ38-F1
#
_cell.length_a   1.000
_cell.length_b   1.000
_cell.length_c   1.000
_cell.angle_alpha   90.00
_cell.angle_beta   90.00
_cell.angle_gamma   90.00
#
_symmetry.space_group_name_H-M   'P 1'
#
loop_
_entity.id
_entity.type
_entity.pdbx_description
1 polymer ?
#
loop_
_entity_poly.entity_id
_entity_poly.type
_entity_poly.pdbx_seq_one_letter_code
_entity_poly.pdbx_strand_id
1 'polypeptide(L)'
;MEPAVAETQLVEECRQNLERLWTSVATGETLDVADLPAELRVRIQRLINSPTKSYRYVLPTQLLAKACQPDLDCRCLQSARGGSGAFDARTIAHKVIVPFDRINENVLGGSPEPYVNNPLRVSEISEAHRSAQKDKAGWDDLCAVVAEVERLDDAQFTRRVLLCVLGEIRARLDSVRIVYPVPRRVSSDACQIELLRFLEHRSGGVRLECVTAALFETVGTSFGLFDRVRSSRVNSADSQSGMVTDIECVDSNDEIVMAVEAKDQTLRLVHIQDKLPALRDKQVADAMFVAPTIEPIDAEAIRALFTREFASGHNLYSIPFEQLLTVLLPILREKGRHQFLLAVGRHLDQHSDIGHRRAWADILKQL
;
A
#
# COMPACT_ATOMS: atom_id res chain seq x y z
N MET A 1 35.57 -18.91 -16.65
CA MET A 1 34.97 -17.60 -16.32
C MET A 1 35.50 -17.19 -14.96
N GLU A 2 36.10 -16.01 -14.82
CA GLU A 2 36.63 -15.58 -13.51
C GLU A 2 35.50 -15.51 -12.46
N PRO A 3 35.74 -15.96 -11.22
CA PRO A 3 34.70 -16.06 -10.19
C PRO A 3 33.99 -14.72 -9.90
N ALA A 4 34.70 -13.59 -10.03
CA ALA A 4 34.13 -12.25 -9.84
C ALA A 4 33.12 -11.85 -10.95
N VAL A 5 33.31 -12.34 -12.18
CA VAL A 5 32.40 -12.09 -13.31
C VAL A 5 31.11 -12.89 -13.12
N ALA A 6 31.22 -14.15 -12.69
CA ALA A 6 30.08 -15.01 -12.39
C ALA A 6 29.21 -14.47 -11.25
N GLU A 7 29.84 -13.99 -10.17
CA GLU A 7 29.12 -13.38 -9.04
C GLU A 7 28.39 -12.09 -9.44
N THR A 8 29.02 -11.25 -10.26
CA THR A 8 28.42 -10.00 -10.75
C THR A 8 27.20 -10.28 -11.64
N GLN A 9 27.30 -11.30 -12.50
CA GLN A 9 26.20 -11.73 -13.36
C GLN A 9 25.01 -12.25 -12.53
N LEU A 10 25.24 -13.12 -11.55
CA LEU A 10 24.18 -13.65 -10.69
C LEU A 10 23.44 -12.55 -9.92
N VAL A 11 24.17 -11.55 -9.41
CA VAL A 11 23.58 -10.39 -8.72
C VAL A 11 22.63 -9.63 -9.64
N GLU A 12 23.03 -9.40 -10.90
CA GLU A 12 22.22 -8.68 -11.87
C GLU A 12 20.97 -9.49 -12.26
N GLU A 13 21.12 -10.78 -12.52
CA GLU A 13 20.01 -11.69 -12.83
C GLU A 13 19.00 -11.76 -11.68
N CYS A 14 19.50 -11.84 -10.43
CA CYS A 14 18.66 -11.80 -9.23
C CYS A 14 17.89 -10.47 -9.13
N ARG A 15 18.53 -9.34 -9.40
CA ARG A 15 17.89 -8.02 -9.35
C ARG A 15 16.75 -7.91 -10.37
N GLN A 16 17.03 -8.26 -11.62
CA GLN A 16 16.05 -8.19 -12.71
C GLN A 16 14.88 -9.15 -12.48
N ASN A 17 15.14 -10.39 -12.03
CA ASN A 17 14.08 -11.33 -11.70
C ASN A 17 13.24 -10.88 -10.52
N LEU A 18 13.86 -10.35 -9.46
CA LEU A 18 13.12 -9.84 -8.31
C LEU A 18 12.21 -8.68 -8.71
N GLU A 19 12.71 -7.72 -9.49
CA GLU A 19 11.92 -6.59 -9.97
C GLU A 19 10.71 -7.06 -10.80
N ARG A 20 10.95 -7.93 -11.79
CA ARG A 20 9.87 -8.49 -12.63
C ARG A 20 8.81 -9.24 -11.83
N LEU A 21 9.21 -10.14 -10.93
CA LEU A 21 8.27 -10.92 -10.11
C LEU A 21 7.53 -10.04 -9.12
N TRP A 22 8.21 -9.05 -8.53
CA TRP A 22 7.60 -8.11 -7.61
C TRP A 22 6.56 -7.23 -8.29
N THR A 23 6.81 -6.76 -9.51
CA THR A 23 5.82 -6.01 -10.29
C THR A 23 4.54 -6.80 -10.48
N SER A 24 4.61 -8.07 -10.89
CA SER A 24 3.44 -8.96 -11.00
C SER A 24 2.68 -9.13 -9.68
N VAL A 25 3.40 -9.32 -8.56
CA VAL A 25 2.78 -9.44 -7.23
C VAL A 25 2.13 -8.12 -6.80
N ALA A 26 2.75 -6.99 -7.11
CA ALA A 26 2.28 -5.66 -6.72
C ALA A 26 1.05 -5.21 -7.52
N THR A 27 0.90 -5.65 -8.77
CA THR A 27 -0.27 -5.35 -9.63
C THR A 27 -1.46 -6.28 -9.37
N GLY A 28 -1.32 -7.27 -8.48
CA GLY A 28 -2.40 -8.20 -8.14
C GLY A 28 -2.69 -9.22 -9.24
N GLU A 29 -1.72 -9.50 -10.13
CA GLU A 29 -1.83 -10.64 -11.05
C GLU A 29 -2.04 -11.93 -10.26
N THR A 30 -2.97 -12.78 -10.70
CA THR A 30 -3.24 -14.06 -10.04
C THR A 30 -1.96 -14.87 -9.93
N LEU A 31 -1.50 -15.06 -8.70
CA LEU A 31 -0.30 -15.85 -8.42
C LEU A 31 -0.64 -17.32 -8.58
N ASP A 32 0.09 -18.01 -9.46
CA ASP A 32 0.03 -19.46 -9.57
C ASP A 32 0.72 -20.14 -8.36
N VAL A 33 0.03 -20.10 -7.22
CA VAL A 33 0.50 -20.68 -5.93
C VAL A 33 -0.51 -21.65 -5.32
N ALA A 34 -1.63 -21.91 -6.02
CA ALA A 34 -2.73 -22.75 -5.53
C ALA A 34 -2.27 -24.19 -5.25
N ASP A 35 -1.41 -24.73 -6.11
CA ASP A 35 -0.90 -26.10 -6.05
C ASP A 35 0.21 -26.31 -5.00
N LEU A 36 0.66 -25.26 -4.32
CA LEU A 36 1.64 -25.45 -3.23
C LEU A 36 1.00 -26.20 -2.05
N PRO A 37 1.71 -27.11 -1.37
CA PRO A 37 1.20 -27.74 -0.17
C PRO A 37 0.81 -26.71 0.89
N ALA A 38 -0.35 -26.90 1.54
CA ALA A 38 -0.87 -25.95 2.53
C ALA A 38 0.13 -25.71 3.68
N GLU A 39 0.76 -26.78 4.17
CA GLU A 39 1.80 -26.72 5.19
C GLU A 39 3.00 -25.86 4.76
N LEU A 40 3.40 -25.94 3.49
CA LEU A 40 4.51 -25.14 2.97
C LEU A 40 4.16 -23.65 2.99
N ARG A 41 2.94 -23.29 2.60
CA ARG A 41 2.46 -21.90 2.67
C ARG A 41 2.44 -21.37 4.10
N VAL A 42 1.97 -22.17 5.06
CA VAL A 42 1.98 -21.80 6.49
C VAL A 42 3.40 -21.56 7.01
N ARG A 43 4.37 -22.39 6.62
CA ARG A 43 5.79 -22.19 6.98
C ARG A 43 6.34 -20.89 6.41
N ILE A 44 6.09 -20.62 5.13
CA ILE A 44 6.51 -19.37 4.47
C ILE A 44 5.93 -18.15 5.19
N GLN A 45 4.62 -18.16 5.48
CA GLN A 45 3.95 -17.10 6.21
C GLN A 45 4.59 -16.87 7.59
N ARG A 46 4.86 -17.94 8.34
CA ARG A 46 5.53 -17.84 9.66
C ARG A 46 6.95 -17.30 9.56
N LEU A 47 7.71 -17.67 8.53
CA LEU A 47 9.08 -17.17 8.32
C LEU A 47 9.11 -15.68 7.99
N ILE A 48 8.27 -15.23 7.05
CA ILE A 48 8.19 -13.81 6.66
C ILE A 48 7.65 -12.93 7.80
N ASN A 49 6.81 -13.49 8.67
CA ASN A 49 6.29 -12.79 9.84
C ASN A 49 7.06 -13.07 11.15
N SER A 50 8.12 -13.87 11.14
CA SER A 50 8.87 -14.29 12.34
C SER A 50 9.47 -13.09 13.07
N PRO A 51 9.53 -13.05 14.42
CA PRO A 51 10.28 -12.03 15.14
C PRO A 51 11.79 -12.05 14.85
N THR A 52 12.31 -13.18 14.35
CA THR A 52 13.71 -13.37 13.98
C THR A 52 13.97 -12.76 12.60
N LYS A 53 14.39 -11.49 12.57
CA LYS A 53 14.59 -10.72 11.32
C LYS A 53 15.39 -11.46 10.25
N SER A 54 16.47 -12.16 10.64
CA SER A 54 17.31 -12.91 9.70
C SER A 54 16.53 -13.92 8.84
N TYR A 55 15.45 -14.53 9.36
CA TYR A 55 14.62 -15.47 8.59
C TYR A 55 13.84 -14.79 7.46
N ARG A 56 13.44 -13.53 7.67
CA ARG A 56 12.75 -12.72 6.68
C ARG A 56 13.63 -12.34 5.48
N TYR A 57 14.95 -12.30 5.66
CA TYR A 57 15.90 -12.02 4.58
C TYR A 57 16.47 -13.29 3.96
N VAL A 58 16.79 -14.31 4.75
CA VAL A 58 17.47 -15.51 4.25
C VAL A 58 16.59 -16.26 3.26
N LEU A 59 15.30 -16.43 3.57
CA LEU A 59 14.37 -17.18 2.72
C LEU A 59 14.24 -16.60 1.30
N PRO A 60 13.88 -15.32 1.10
CA PRO A 60 13.81 -14.75 -0.24
C PRO A 60 15.18 -14.70 -0.92
N THR A 61 16.28 -14.52 -0.18
CA THR A 61 17.64 -14.55 -0.76
C THR A 61 17.95 -15.91 -1.40
N GLN A 62 17.74 -16.99 -0.64
CA GLN A 62 18.09 -18.35 -1.05
C GLN A 62 17.25 -18.81 -2.24
N LEU A 63 15.93 -18.58 -2.16
CA LEU A 63 15.00 -18.96 -3.23
C LEU A 63 15.23 -18.14 -4.51
N LEU A 64 15.56 -16.85 -4.40
CA LEU A 64 15.86 -16.02 -5.56
C LEU A 64 17.10 -16.49 -6.29
N ALA A 65 18.17 -16.82 -5.55
CA ALA A 65 19.40 -17.34 -6.15
C ALA A 65 19.15 -18.67 -6.89
N LYS A 66 18.48 -19.64 -6.26
CA LYS A 66 18.11 -20.92 -6.89
C LYS A 66 17.17 -20.75 -8.08
N ALA A 67 16.22 -19.81 -8.00
CA ALA A 67 15.29 -19.53 -9.11
C ALA A 67 16.00 -18.92 -10.33
N CYS A 68 17.07 -18.14 -10.13
CA CYS A 68 17.87 -17.58 -11.22
C CYS A 68 18.86 -18.61 -11.78
N GLN A 69 19.47 -19.41 -10.89
CA GLN A 69 20.46 -20.41 -11.25
C GLN A 69 20.14 -21.76 -10.55
N PRO A 70 19.43 -22.68 -11.25
CA PRO A 70 18.96 -23.94 -10.66
C PRO A 70 20.06 -24.84 -10.11
N ASP A 71 21.29 -24.75 -10.62
CA ASP A 71 22.43 -25.55 -10.15
C ASP A 71 22.95 -25.15 -8.75
N LEU A 72 22.49 -24.02 -8.20
CA LEU A 72 22.84 -23.59 -6.85
C LEU A 72 22.14 -24.46 -5.80
N ASP A 73 22.74 -24.59 -4.62
CA ASP A 73 22.13 -25.24 -3.46
C ASP A 73 21.62 -24.16 -2.50
N CYS A 74 20.31 -23.98 -2.42
CA CYS A 74 19.65 -22.95 -1.60
C CYS A 74 19.75 -23.19 -0.08
N ARG A 75 20.39 -24.29 0.35
CA ARG A 75 20.82 -24.47 1.75
C ARG A 75 22.13 -23.74 2.03
N CYS A 76 22.94 -23.43 1.02
CA CYS A 76 24.25 -22.83 1.18
C CYS A 76 24.18 -21.37 1.62
N LEU A 77 24.87 -21.02 2.71
CA LEU A 77 24.95 -19.62 3.18
C LEU A 77 26.28 -18.95 2.80
N GLN A 78 27.33 -19.73 2.56
CA GLN A 78 28.69 -19.24 2.33
C GLN A 78 29.41 -20.07 1.27
N SER A 79 30.12 -19.42 0.35
CA SER A 79 30.94 -20.08 -0.67
C SER A 79 31.99 -21.03 -0.07
N ALA A 80 32.49 -20.70 1.13
CA ALA A 80 33.43 -21.54 1.88
C ALA A 80 32.86 -22.89 2.34
N ARG A 81 31.53 -23.12 2.26
CA ARG A 81 30.94 -24.45 2.47
C ARG A 81 31.55 -25.48 1.51
N GLY A 82 31.91 -25.05 0.30
CA GLY A 82 32.38 -25.93 -0.76
C GLY A 82 31.26 -26.83 -1.30
N GLY A 83 31.62 -27.65 -2.30
CA GLY A 83 30.69 -28.55 -3.00
C GLY A 83 30.00 -27.91 -4.21
N SER A 84 29.29 -28.74 -4.97
CA SER A 84 28.50 -28.29 -6.11
C SER A 84 27.39 -27.34 -5.65
N GLY A 85 27.16 -26.27 -6.39
CA GLY A 85 26.10 -25.29 -6.10
C GLY A 85 26.37 -24.35 -4.92
N ALA A 86 27.57 -24.35 -4.33
CA ALA A 86 27.92 -23.40 -3.27
C ALA A 86 28.05 -21.97 -3.80
N PHE A 87 27.50 -21.00 -3.07
CA PHE A 87 27.56 -19.58 -3.43
C PHE A 87 27.57 -18.67 -2.20
N ASP A 88 27.91 -17.40 -2.39
CA ASP A 88 27.85 -16.38 -1.34
C ASP A 88 26.48 -15.70 -1.29
N ALA A 89 25.59 -16.24 -0.46
CA ALA A 89 24.27 -15.68 -0.25
C ALA A 89 24.30 -14.28 0.40
N ARG A 90 25.38 -13.94 1.12
CA ARG A 90 25.53 -12.61 1.73
C ARG A 90 25.62 -11.53 0.68
N THR A 91 26.36 -11.76 -0.41
CA THR A 91 26.42 -10.80 -1.53
C THR A 91 25.04 -10.54 -2.10
N ILE A 92 24.26 -11.60 -2.39
CA ILE A 92 22.91 -11.46 -2.95
C ILE A 92 22.00 -10.70 -1.98
N ALA A 93 22.03 -11.04 -0.69
CA ALA A 93 21.26 -10.34 0.32
C ALA A 93 21.60 -8.84 0.36
N HIS A 94 22.89 -8.49 0.42
CA HIS A 94 23.33 -7.09 0.54
C HIS A 94 23.12 -6.27 -0.74
N LYS A 95 23.33 -6.86 -1.93
CA LYS A 95 23.23 -6.15 -3.21
C LYS A 95 21.83 -6.17 -3.86
N VAL A 96 20.94 -7.05 -3.40
CA VAL A 96 19.60 -7.24 -3.99
C VAL A 96 18.49 -7.11 -2.95
N ILE A 97 18.45 -7.98 -1.93
CA ILE A 97 17.33 -8.02 -0.97
C ILE A 97 17.32 -6.80 -0.03
N VAL A 98 18.47 -6.31 0.44
CA VAL A 98 18.55 -5.13 1.31
C VAL A 98 18.08 -3.85 0.58
N PRO A 99 18.53 -3.55 -0.65
CA PRO A 99 17.96 -2.47 -1.44
C PRO A 99 16.45 -2.64 -1.66
N PHE A 100 16.00 -3.84 -2.01
CA PHE A 100 14.57 -4.17 -2.15
C PHE A 100 13.79 -3.87 -0.87
N ASP A 101 14.29 -4.27 0.30
CA ASP A 101 13.65 -4.00 1.58
C ASP A 101 13.56 -2.50 1.87
N ARG A 102 14.63 -1.74 1.59
CA ARG A 102 14.65 -0.29 1.81
C ARG A 102 13.63 0.45 0.96
N ILE A 103 13.48 0.10 -0.32
CA ILE A 103 12.47 0.70 -1.19
C ILE A 103 11.05 0.21 -0.87
N ASN A 104 10.93 -0.91 -0.14
CA ASN A 104 9.69 -1.47 0.36
C ASN A 104 9.54 -1.26 1.87
N GLU A 105 9.81 -0.03 2.35
CA GLU A 105 9.48 0.40 3.72
C GLU A 105 10.11 -0.42 4.86
N ASN A 106 11.26 -1.04 4.58
CA ASN A 106 11.91 -1.92 5.54
C ASN A 106 10.96 -3.02 6.05
N VAL A 107 10.08 -3.53 5.18
CA VAL A 107 9.05 -4.54 5.50
C VAL A 107 9.64 -5.80 6.15
N LEU A 108 10.86 -6.19 5.76
CA LEU A 108 11.61 -7.31 6.34
C LEU A 108 12.31 -6.92 7.65
N GLY A 109 12.39 -5.64 7.99
CA GLY A 109 12.82 -5.14 9.30
C GLY A 109 14.04 -4.22 9.29
N GLY A 110 14.46 -3.73 8.12
CA GLY A 110 15.48 -2.69 7.94
C GLY A 110 16.90 -3.07 8.34
N SER A 111 17.27 -4.35 8.25
CA SER A 111 18.62 -4.82 8.55
C SER A 111 19.58 -4.48 7.41
N PRO A 112 20.65 -3.70 7.65
CA PRO A 112 21.66 -3.45 6.61
C PRO A 112 22.55 -4.67 6.34
N GLU A 113 22.69 -5.56 7.32
CA GLU A 113 23.59 -6.73 7.29
C GLU A 113 22.88 -7.98 7.86
N PRO A 114 21.87 -8.54 7.16
CA PRO A 114 21.00 -9.58 7.71
C PRO A 114 21.73 -10.90 8.03
N TYR A 115 22.85 -11.17 7.34
CA TYR A 115 23.68 -12.38 7.44
C TYR A 115 24.80 -12.29 8.50
N VAL A 116 25.02 -11.13 9.11
CA VAL A 116 26.05 -10.96 10.15
C VAL A 116 25.55 -11.39 11.53
N ASN A 117 24.25 -11.66 11.69
CA ASN A 117 23.66 -12.06 12.98
C ASN A 117 23.85 -13.55 13.27
N ASN A 118 23.83 -13.91 14.57
CA ASN A 118 24.08 -15.27 15.05
C ASN A 118 23.28 -16.42 14.41
N PRO A 119 22.02 -16.29 13.93
CA PRO A 119 21.38 -17.44 13.30
C PRO A 119 22.02 -17.85 11.96
N LEU A 120 22.68 -16.93 11.25
CA LEU A 120 23.22 -17.15 9.89
C LEU A 120 24.75 -17.22 9.85
N ARG A 121 25.43 -17.20 11.01
CA ARG A 121 26.88 -17.44 11.13
C ARG A 121 27.21 -18.94 11.09
N VAL A 122 26.67 -19.62 10.09
CA VAL A 122 26.85 -21.05 9.83
C VAL A 122 27.04 -21.26 8.32
N SER A 123 27.58 -22.41 7.92
CA SER A 123 27.90 -22.68 6.51
C SER A 123 26.66 -22.97 5.67
N GLU A 124 25.60 -23.50 6.29
CA GLU A 124 24.37 -23.89 5.62
C GLU A 124 23.14 -23.90 6.54
N ILE A 125 21.96 -23.98 5.91
CA ILE A 125 20.68 -24.20 6.56
C ILE A 125 20.47 -25.71 6.69
N SER A 126 20.76 -26.25 7.88
CA SER A 126 20.56 -27.67 8.18
C SER A 126 20.27 -27.91 9.66
N GLU A 127 19.77 -29.11 9.97
CA GLU A 127 19.47 -29.54 11.34
C GLU A 127 20.71 -29.55 12.25
N ALA A 128 21.90 -29.73 11.68
CA ALA A 128 23.18 -29.71 12.41
C ALA A 128 23.39 -28.41 13.20
N HIS A 129 22.84 -27.30 12.71
CA HIS A 129 22.97 -25.99 13.32
C HIS A 129 21.79 -25.60 14.22
N ARG A 130 20.76 -26.46 14.33
CA ARG A 130 19.53 -26.18 15.09
C ARG A 130 19.78 -25.89 16.56
N SER A 131 20.73 -26.59 17.20
CA SER A 131 21.02 -26.45 18.63
C SER A 131 21.52 -25.06 19.01
N ALA A 132 22.17 -24.35 18.08
CA ALA A 132 22.68 -22.99 18.28
C ALA A 132 21.61 -21.90 18.09
N GLN A 133 20.41 -22.25 17.61
CA GLN A 133 19.35 -21.31 17.30
C GLN A 133 18.49 -21.01 18.53
N LYS A 134 18.20 -19.73 18.76
CA LYS A 134 17.22 -19.30 19.78
C LYS A 134 15.80 -19.62 19.33
N ASP A 135 15.48 -19.30 18.07
CA ASP A 135 14.19 -19.58 17.44
C ASP A 135 14.26 -20.92 16.68
N LYS A 136 14.12 -22.01 17.43
CA LYS A 136 14.23 -23.38 16.87
C LYS A 136 13.09 -23.68 15.89
N ALA A 137 11.87 -23.23 16.19
CA ALA A 137 10.72 -23.47 15.32
C ALA A 137 10.87 -22.75 13.98
N GLY A 138 11.32 -21.48 13.98
CA GLY A 138 11.63 -20.76 12.75
C GLY A 138 12.78 -21.40 11.96
N TRP A 139 13.81 -21.91 12.63
CA TRP A 139 14.87 -22.66 11.95
C TRP A 139 14.37 -23.96 11.32
N ASP A 140 13.52 -24.70 12.02
CA ASP A 140 12.91 -25.95 11.52
C ASP A 140 12.04 -25.67 10.29
N ASP A 141 11.27 -24.59 10.31
CA ASP A 141 10.51 -24.12 9.14
C ASP A 141 11.40 -23.75 7.97
N LEU A 142 12.49 -23.01 8.24
CA LEU A 142 13.45 -22.63 7.20
C LEU A 142 14.09 -23.86 6.57
N CYS A 143 14.57 -24.81 7.39
CA CYS A 143 15.14 -26.07 6.93
C CYS A 143 14.14 -26.86 6.08
N ALA A 144 12.89 -26.99 6.52
CA ALA A 144 11.86 -27.72 5.79
C ALA A 144 11.57 -27.11 4.42
N VAL A 145 11.48 -25.78 4.33
CA VAL A 145 11.21 -25.09 3.06
C VAL A 145 12.36 -25.29 2.07
N VAL A 146 13.61 -25.02 2.48
CA VAL A 146 14.77 -25.15 1.57
C VAL A 146 15.05 -26.61 1.21
N ALA A 147 14.84 -27.55 2.15
CA ALA A 147 15.01 -28.97 1.89
C ALA A 147 13.98 -29.48 0.87
N GLU A 148 12.72 -29.02 0.93
CA GLU A 148 11.70 -29.43 -0.03
C GLU A 148 12.01 -28.91 -1.45
N VAL A 149 12.52 -27.67 -1.55
CA VAL A 149 12.97 -27.09 -2.82
C VAL A 149 14.15 -27.87 -3.40
N GLU A 150 15.18 -28.17 -2.61
CA GLU A 150 16.32 -28.97 -3.07
C GLU A 150 15.96 -30.42 -3.37
N ARG A 151 14.99 -31.00 -2.65
CA ARG A 151 14.56 -32.39 -2.85
C ARG A 151 13.80 -32.55 -4.16
N LEU A 152 12.97 -31.56 -4.52
CA LEU A 152 12.21 -31.58 -5.78
C LEU A 152 13.05 -31.15 -6.98
N ASP A 153 14.01 -30.24 -6.76
CA ASP A 153 14.93 -29.71 -7.78
C ASP A 153 14.23 -29.26 -9.07
N ASP A 154 13.05 -28.64 -8.91
CA ASP A 154 12.18 -28.20 -10.00
C ASP A 154 12.14 -26.68 -10.06
N ALA A 155 12.50 -26.12 -11.21
CA ALA A 155 12.59 -24.67 -11.41
C ALA A 155 11.21 -23.97 -11.32
N GLN A 156 10.14 -24.63 -11.79
CA GLN A 156 8.78 -24.07 -11.70
C GLN A 156 8.29 -24.09 -10.25
N PHE A 157 8.52 -25.17 -9.52
CA PHE A 157 8.22 -25.28 -8.10
C PHE A 157 8.97 -24.20 -7.31
N THR A 158 10.28 -24.06 -7.51
CA THR A 158 11.10 -23.02 -6.87
C THR A 158 10.53 -21.63 -7.12
N ARG A 159 10.16 -21.33 -8.38
CA ARG A 159 9.53 -20.06 -8.75
C ARG A 159 8.18 -19.85 -8.04
N ARG A 160 7.34 -20.88 -7.93
CA ARG A 160 6.05 -20.79 -7.21
C ARG A 160 6.25 -20.54 -5.72
N VAL A 161 7.22 -21.22 -5.10
CA VAL A 161 7.60 -20.97 -3.69
C VAL A 161 8.06 -19.52 -3.51
N LEU A 162 8.93 -19.01 -4.40
CA LEU A 162 9.37 -17.61 -4.37
C LEU A 162 8.21 -16.62 -4.54
N LEU A 163 7.26 -16.88 -5.45
CA LEU A 163 6.05 -16.05 -5.60
C LEU A 163 5.20 -16.05 -4.33
N CYS A 164 5.06 -17.20 -3.66
CA CYS A 164 4.37 -17.27 -2.37
C CYS A 164 5.10 -16.42 -1.30
N VAL A 165 6.44 -16.46 -1.27
CA VAL A 165 7.25 -15.60 -0.38
C VAL A 165 7.00 -14.12 -0.66
N LEU A 166 7.04 -13.70 -1.93
CA LEU A 166 6.78 -12.31 -2.32
C LEU A 166 5.34 -11.89 -1.99
N GLY A 167 4.36 -12.78 -2.17
CA GLY A 167 2.98 -12.54 -1.75
C GLY A 167 2.86 -12.27 -0.24
N GLU A 168 3.54 -13.05 0.60
CA GLU A 168 3.57 -12.82 2.05
C GLU A 168 4.30 -11.52 2.42
N ILE A 169 5.35 -11.14 1.68
CA ILE A 169 6.02 -9.84 1.86
C ILE A 169 5.05 -8.70 1.50
N ARG A 170 4.26 -8.85 0.43
CA ARG A 170 3.24 -7.88 0.04
C ARG A 170 2.13 -7.77 1.10
N ALA A 171 1.60 -8.89 1.59
CA ALA A 171 0.63 -8.89 2.67
C ALA A 171 1.19 -8.22 3.94
N ARG A 172 2.48 -8.41 4.22
CA ARG A 172 3.15 -7.75 5.34
C ARG A 172 3.28 -6.23 5.14
N LEU A 173 3.46 -5.74 3.90
CA LEU A 173 3.48 -4.30 3.62
C LEU A 173 2.20 -3.60 4.05
N ASP A 174 1.05 -4.25 3.94
CA ASP A 174 -0.23 -3.67 4.34
C ASP A 174 -0.27 -3.36 5.85
N SER A 175 0.50 -4.11 6.65
CA SER A 175 0.64 -3.89 8.10
C SER A 175 1.66 -2.83 8.50
N VAL A 176 2.44 -2.28 7.55
CA VAL A 176 3.43 -1.24 7.85
C VAL A 176 2.71 0.07 8.19
N ARG A 177 3.00 0.60 9.37
CA ARG A 177 2.52 1.91 9.81
C ARG A 177 3.46 3.00 9.32
N ILE A 178 2.91 4.03 8.70
CA ILE A 178 3.66 5.21 8.28
C ILE A 178 3.49 6.29 9.33
N VAL A 179 4.60 6.93 9.70
CA VAL A 179 4.57 8.09 10.60
C VAL A 179 4.39 9.34 9.74
N TYR A 180 3.39 10.13 10.05
CA TYR A 180 3.08 11.40 9.39
C TYR A 180 3.69 12.57 10.18
N PRO A 181 4.81 13.16 9.75
CA PRO A 181 5.49 14.22 10.50
C PRO A 181 4.80 15.56 10.28
N VAL A 182 3.57 15.74 10.79
CA VAL A 182 2.83 17.00 10.63
C VAL A 182 3.53 18.12 11.41
N PRO A 183 3.91 19.23 10.76
CA PRO A 183 4.58 20.33 11.44
C PRO A 183 3.66 21.02 12.46
N ARG A 184 4.27 21.63 13.48
CA ARG A 184 3.53 22.36 14.52
C ARG A 184 2.79 23.59 13.98
N ARG A 185 3.34 24.20 12.94
CA ARG A 185 2.81 25.42 12.33
C ARG A 185 2.81 25.25 10.82
N VAL A 186 1.70 25.60 10.19
CA VAL A 186 1.56 25.58 8.73
C VAL A 186 0.71 26.77 8.28
N SER A 187 1.18 27.51 7.28
CA SER A 187 0.39 28.59 6.66
C SER A 187 -0.74 27.98 5.79
N SER A 188 -1.76 28.78 5.48
CA SER A 188 -2.79 28.38 4.50
C SER A 188 -2.15 28.04 3.16
N ASP A 189 -1.24 28.89 2.70
CA ASP A 189 -0.70 28.85 1.35
C ASP A 189 0.22 27.63 1.16
N ALA A 190 1.11 27.37 2.14
CA ALA A 190 1.96 26.19 2.10
C ALA A 190 1.13 24.90 2.14
N CYS A 191 0.11 24.86 3.02
CA CYS A 191 -0.82 23.72 3.09
C CYS A 191 -1.51 23.48 1.74
N GLN A 192 -2.03 24.54 1.11
CA GLN A 192 -2.71 24.45 -0.17
C GLN A 192 -1.78 23.97 -1.30
N ILE A 193 -0.61 24.58 -1.44
CA ILE A 193 0.37 24.22 -2.49
C ILE A 193 0.75 22.74 -2.38
N GLU A 194 1.07 22.28 -1.18
CA GLU A 194 1.54 20.92 -0.95
C GLU A 194 0.42 19.88 -1.08
N LEU A 195 -0.82 20.22 -0.68
CA LEU A 195 -1.99 19.38 -0.95
C LEU A 195 -2.28 19.25 -2.45
N LEU A 196 -2.20 20.34 -3.22
CA LEU A 196 -2.41 20.28 -4.66
C LEU A 196 -1.30 19.47 -5.34
N ARG A 197 -0.03 19.63 -4.94
CA ARG A 197 1.08 18.79 -5.40
C ARG A 197 0.83 17.30 -5.10
N PHE A 198 0.27 16.99 -3.94
CA PHE A 198 -0.10 15.61 -3.61
C PHE A 198 -1.20 15.07 -4.56
N LEU A 199 -2.13 15.90 -5.01
CA LEU A 199 -3.23 15.52 -5.89
C LEU A 199 -2.87 15.48 -7.38
N GLU A 200 -1.76 16.09 -7.81
CA GLU A 200 -1.30 16.09 -9.21
C GLU A 200 -0.98 14.68 -9.75
N HIS A 201 -0.56 13.77 -8.88
CA HIS A 201 -0.25 12.40 -9.27
C HIS A 201 -1.51 11.55 -9.41
N ARG A 202 -1.63 10.86 -10.55
CA ARG A 202 -2.74 9.92 -10.81
C ARG A 202 -2.83 8.89 -9.69
N SER A 203 -4.03 8.77 -9.12
CA SER A 203 -4.35 7.82 -8.04
C SER A 203 -5.66 7.07 -8.25
N GLY A 204 -6.33 7.27 -9.41
CA GLY A 204 -7.65 6.70 -9.66
C GLY A 204 -8.70 7.20 -8.66
N GLY A 205 -8.68 8.49 -8.33
CA GLY A 205 -9.57 9.12 -7.35
C GLY A 205 -9.18 8.97 -5.88
N VAL A 206 -8.40 7.95 -5.49
CA VAL A 206 -8.16 7.60 -4.07
C VAL A 206 -7.62 8.78 -3.25
N ARG A 207 -6.64 9.52 -3.78
CA ARG A 207 -6.06 10.66 -3.03
C ARG A 207 -7.09 11.78 -2.85
N LEU A 208 -7.86 12.10 -3.89
CA LEU A 208 -8.87 13.15 -3.81
C LEU A 208 -9.98 12.77 -2.83
N GLU A 209 -10.46 11.52 -2.86
CA GLU A 209 -11.46 11.02 -1.92
C GLU A 209 -10.96 11.12 -0.47
N CYS A 210 -9.76 10.61 -0.17
CA CYS A 210 -9.19 10.67 1.18
C CYS A 210 -9.00 12.10 1.68
N VAL A 211 -8.49 12.99 0.82
CA VAL A 211 -8.25 14.40 1.18
C VAL A 211 -9.58 15.15 1.34
N THR A 212 -10.59 14.85 0.51
CA THR A 212 -11.93 15.44 0.63
C THR A 212 -12.60 14.97 1.92
N ALA A 213 -12.58 13.66 2.21
CA ALA A 213 -13.15 13.11 3.44
C ALA A 213 -12.51 13.72 4.69
N ALA A 214 -11.18 13.87 4.69
CA ALA A 214 -10.43 14.51 5.76
C ALA A 214 -10.79 16.00 5.94
N LEU A 215 -11.03 16.72 4.83
CA LEU A 215 -11.45 18.12 4.87
C LEU A 215 -12.83 18.25 5.52
N PHE A 216 -13.79 17.43 5.08
CA PHE A 216 -15.11 17.41 5.67
C PHE A 216 -15.06 17.00 7.14
N GLU A 217 -14.35 15.93 7.52
CA GLU A 217 -14.19 15.53 8.93
C GLU A 217 -13.68 16.70 9.80
N THR A 218 -12.69 17.44 9.28
CA THR A 218 -12.12 18.57 9.99
C THR A 218 -13.09 19.74 10.12
N VAL A 219 -13.81 20.08 9.04
CA VAL A 219 -14.80 21.14 9.02
C VAL A 219 -15.98 20.79 9.94
N GLY A 220 -16.52 19.58 9.84
CA GLY A 220 -17.60 19.10 10.70
C GLY A 220 -17.22 19.16 12.17
N THR A 221 -16.02 18.71 12.53
CA THR A 221 -15.51 18.79 13.91
C THR A 221 -15.29 20.24 14.36
N SER A 222 -14.78 21.10 13.47
CA SER A 222 -14.41 22.48 13.82
C SER A 222 -15.62 23.40 14.00
N PHE A 223 -16.71 23.14 13.26
CA PHE A 223 -17.89 24.00 13.24
C PHE A 223 -19.17 23.31 13.76
N GLY A 224 -19.11 22.03 14.11
CA GLY A 224 -20.26 21.26 14.59
C GLY A 224 -21.33 21.03 13.52
N LEU A 225 -20.93 20.77 12.27
CA LEU A 225 -21.87 20.59 11.14
C LEU A 225 -22.43 19.17 11.05
N PHE A 226 -21.65 18.17 11.46
CA PHE A 226 -22.02 16.77 11.44
C PHE A 226 -21.15 16.00 12.45
N ASP A 227 -21.67 14.86 12.91
CA ASP A 227 -21.05 14.07 13.99
C ASP A 227 -19.99 13.10 13.45
N ARG A 228 -20.16 12.61 12.22
CA ARG A 228 -19.21 11.67 11.60
C ARG A 228 -19.14 11.80 10.08
N VAL A 229 -17.97 11.47 9.53
CA VAL A 229 -17.77 11.30 8.09
C VAL A 229 -17.43 9.85 7.79
N ARG A 230 -18.08 9.29 6.77
CA ARG A 230 -17.86 7.95 6.23
C ARG A 230 -17.29 8.07 4.82
N SER A 231 -16.40 7.17 4.44
CA SER A 231 -15.86 7.06 3.08
C SER A 231 -15.77 5.60 2.67
N SER A 232 -15.84 5.35 1.35
CA SER A 232 -15.87 4.00 0.82
C SER A 232 -14.48 3.36 0.83
N ARG A 233 -14.38 2.03 0.96
CA ARG A 233 -13.11 1.33 0.69
C ARG A 233 -13.02 1.09 -0.81
N VAL A 234 -12.05 1.72 -1.47
CA VAL A 234 -11.82 1.60 -2.92
C VAL A 234 -11.38 0.17 -3.35
N ASN A 235 -11.04 -0.73 -2.42
CA ASN A 235 -10.41 -2.03 -2.73
C ASN A 235 -11.14 -3.31 -2.27
N SER A 236 -12.45 -3.28 -1.96
CA SER A 236 -13.20 -4.53 -1.83
C SER A 236 -14.12 -4.73 -3.03
N ALA A 237 -13.69 -5.57 -3.97
CA ALA A 237 -14.62 -6.30 -4.81
C ALA A 237 -15.63 -6.99 -3.87
N ASP A 238 -16.91 -6.78 -4.15
CA ASP A 238 -18.05 -7.47 -3.53
C ASP A 238 -18.19 -7.36 -2.00
N SER A 239 -18.62 -6.20 -1.53
CA SER A 239 -19.70 -6.15 -0.54
C SER A 239 -20.38 -4.78 -0.56
N GLN A 240 -21.71 -4.81 -0.62
CA GLN A 240 -22.61 -3.66 -0.56
C GLN A 240 -22.22 -2.73 0.59
N SER A 241 -21.46 -1.65 0.33
CA SER A 241 -21.14 -0.65 1.34
C SER A 241 -22.40 0.09 1.82
N GLY A 242 -23.49 0.02 1.04
CA GLY A 242 -24.75 0.69 1.32
C GLY A 242 -24.67 2.21 1.21
N MET A 243 -23.51 2.79 0.83
CA MET A 243 -23.34 4.24 0.69
C MET A 243 -23.88 4.76 -0.65
N VAL A 244 -24.37 6.00 -0.65
CA VAL A 244 -24.91 6.69 -1.82
C VAL A 244 -23.82 7.31 -2.69
N THR A 245 -22.81 7.88 -2.04
CA THR A 245 -21.68 8.58 -2.66
C THR A 245 -20.37 8.12 -2.01
N ASP A 246 -19.25 8.58 -2.56
CA ASP A 246 -17.91 8.25 -2.06
C ASP A 246 -17.74 8.64 -0.58
N ILE A 247 -18.35 9.77 -0.17
CA ILE A 247 -18.28 10.31 1.19
C ILE A 247 -19.69 10.65 1.69
N GLU A 248 -20.01 10.29 2.94
CA GLU A 248 -21.28 10.64 3.60
C GLU A 248 -20.99 11.33 4.94
N CYS A 249 -21.54 12.53 5.15
CA CYS A 249 -21.51 13.24 6.42
C CYS A 249 -22.83 12.96 7.16
N VAL A 250 -22.75 12.40 8.36
CA VAL A 250 -23.93 11.92 9.11
C VAL A 250 -24.04 12.57 10.48
N ASP A 251 -25.27 12.65 10.99
CA ASP A 251 -25.58 13.09 12.34
C ASP A 251 -25.51 11.93 13.36
N SER A 252 -25.86 12.23 14.61
CA SER A 252 -25.90 11.28 15.73
C SER A 252 -26.94 10.18 15.58
N ASN A 253 -27.96 10.37 14.72
CA ASN A 253 -28.98 9.37 14.40
C ASN A 253 -28.60 8.52 13.18
N ASP A 254 -27.42 8.74 12.61
CA ASP A 254 -26.92 8.09 11.40
C ASP A 254 -27.62 8.52 10.10
N GLU A 255 -28.33 9.65 10.14
CA GLU A 255 -28.97 10.25 8.96
C GLU A 255 -27.95 11.04 8.15
N ILE A 256 -28.04 10.97 6.82
CA ILE A 256 -27.13 11.66 5.91
C ILE A 256 -27.50 13.15 5.85
N VAL A 257 -26.65 13.97 6.46
CA VAL A 257 -26.76 15.43 6.41
C VAL A 257 -26.24 15.96 5.06
N MET A 258 -25.14 15.39 4.56
CA MET A 258 -24.57 15.77 3.28
C MET A 258 -23.88 14.59 2.60
N ALA A 259 -24.18 14.40 1.31
CA ALA A 259 -23.48 13.46 0.45
C ALA A 259 -22.40 14.18 -0.37
N VAL A 260 -21.21 13.60 -0.50
CA VAL A 260 -20.12 14.19 -1.28
C VAL A 260 -19.55 13.13 -2.23
N GLU A 261 -19.52 13.46 -3.52
CA GLU A 261 -18.88 12.65 -4.58
C GLU A 261 -17.59 13.35 -5.00
N ALA A 262 -16.46 12.63 -4.99
CA ALA A 262 -15.15 13.18 -5.30
C ALA A 262 -14.65 12.61 -6.64
N LYS A 263 -14.51 13.47 -7.65
CA LYS A 263 -14.02 13.07 -8.99
C LYS A 263 -12.74 13.80 -9.35
N ASP A 264 -11.72 13.03 -9.67
CA ASP A 264 -10.44 13.54 -10.19
C ASP A 264 -10.49 13.90 -11.69
N GLN A 265 -11.68 13.84 -12.29
CA GLN A 265 -11.96 14.11 -13.71
C GLN A 265 -13.07 15.14 -13.88
N THR A 266 -13.16 15.69 -15.08
CA THR A 266 -14.23 16.61 -15.49
C THR A 266 -15.63 16.03 -15.18
N LEU A 267 -16.46 16.83 -14.52
CA LEU A 267 -17.84 16.47 -14.19
C LEU A 267 -18.73 16.53 -15.44
N ARG A 268 -19.50 15.46 -15.67
CA ARG A 268 -20.46 15.34 -16.77
C ARG A 268 -21.86 15.16 -16.23
N LEU A 269 -22.88 15.48 -17.03
CA LEU A 269 -24.28 15.38 -16.64
C LEU A 269 -24.65 13.97 -16.16
N VAL A 270 -24.15 12.95 -16.87
CA VAL A 270 -24.39 11.54 -16.54
C VAL A 270 -23.93 11.17 -15.12
N HIS A 271 -22.79 11.72 -14.66
CA HIS A 271 -22.27 11.42 -13.33
C HIS A 271 -23.23 11.88 -12.21
N ILE A 272 -23.93 12.99 -12.43
CA ILE A 272 -24.93 13.50 -11.49
C ILE A 272 -26.19 12.65 -11.58
N GLN A 273 -26.66 12.39 -12.82
CA GLN A 273 -27.88 11.61 -13.06
C GLN A 273 -27.81 10.20 -12.47
N ASP A 274 -26.63 9.57 -12.51
CA ASP A 274 -26.41 8.24 -11.94
C ASP A 274 -26.57 8.20 -10.42
N LYS A 275 -26.28 9.31 -9.71
CA LYS A 275 -26.37 9.39 -8.24
C LYS A 275 -27.73 9.84 -7.74
N LEU A 276 -28.50 10.56 -8.56
CA LEU A 276 -29.81 11.10 -8.17
C LEU A 276 -30.82 10.08 -7.64
N PRO A 277 -30.99 8.88 -8.24
CA PRO A 277 -31.95 7.90 -7.72
C PRO A 277 -31.69 7.53 -6.26
N ALA A 278 -30.42 7.29 -5.90
CA ALA A 278 -30.05 6.91 -4.54
C ALA A 278 -30.13 8.09 -3.56
N LEU A 279 -29.80 9.32 -4.00
CA LEU A 279 -29.98 10.53 -3.19
C LEU A 279 -31.46 10.78 -2.86
N ARG A 280 -32.36 10.56 -3.84
CA ARG A 280 -33.81 10.69 -3.66
C ARG A 280 -34.37 9.62 -2.76
N ASP A 281 -33.97 8.36 -2.96
CA ASP A 281 -34.42 7.22 -2.16
C ASP A 281 -34.08 7.40 -0.68
N LYS A 282 -32.87 7.91 -0.38
CA LYS A 282 -32.44 8.23 0.98
C LYS A 282 -32.83 9.63 1.46
N GLN A 283 -33.58 10.39 0.68
CA GLN A 283 -34.04 11.75 1.02
C GLN A 283 -32.90 12.71 1.45
N VAL A 284 -31.72 12.58 0.81
CA VAL A 284 -30.56 13.42 1.15
C VAL A 284 -30.82 14.85 0.67
N ALA A 285 -30.87 15.80 1.61
CA ALA A 285 -31.17 17.20 1.31
C ALA A 285 -30.03 17.89 0.56
N ASP A 286 -28.77 17.65 0.95
CA ASP A 286 -27.61 18.34 0.38
C ASP A 286 -26.62 17.35 -0.24
N ALA A 287 -26.23 17.58 -1.50
CA ALA A 287 -25.21 16.79 -2.19
C ALA A 287 -24.19 17.67 -2.93
N MET A 288 -22.91 17.34 -2.80
CA MET A 288 -21.81 18.09 -3.39
C MET A 288 -20.95 17.22 -4.30
N PHE A 289 -20.73 17.69 -5.52
CA PHE A 289 -19.82 17.11 -6.49
C PHE A 289 -18.51 17.90 -6.47
N VAL A 290 -17.44 17.28 -5.96
CA VAL A 290 -16.10 17.86 -5.94
C VAL A 290 -15.37 17.40 -7.19
N ALA A 291 -15.20 18.30 -8.15
CA ALA A 291 -14.57 18.01 -9.44
C ALA A 291 -13.80 19.22 -9.96
N PRO A 292 -12.67 19.03 -10.66
CA PRO A 292 -11.81 20.14 -11.11
C PRO A 292 -12.55 21.12 -12.02
N THR A 293 -13.38 20.60 -12.93
CA THR A 293 -14.14 21.39 -13.90
C THR A 293 -15.45 20.68 -14.27
N ILE A 294 -16.35 21.40 -14.92
CA ILE A 294 -17.55 20.87 -15.55
C ILE A 294 -17.32 20.81 -17.06
N GLU A 295 -17.79 19.74 -17.71
CA GLU A 295 -17.77 19.61 -19.16
C GLU A 295 -18.57 20.76 -19.79
N PRO A 296 -17.97 21.62 -20.65
CA PRO A 296 -18.63 22.82 -21.14
C PRO A 296 -19.97 22.58 -21.83
N ILE A 297 -20.11 21.46 -22.55
CA ILE A 297 -21.36 21.09 -23.24
C ILE A 297 -22.49 20.76 -22.27
N ASP A 298 -22.16 20.26 -21.07
CA ASP A 298 -23.12 19.86 -20.05
C ASP A 298 -23.44 21.01 -19.07
N ALA A 299 -22.68 22.10 -19.08
CA ALA A 299 -22.76 23.13 -18.04
C ALA A 299 -24.16 23.75 -17.88
N GLU A 300 -24.85 24.02 -18.99
CA GLU A 300 -26.23 24.56 -18.94
C GLU A 300 -27.23 23.50 -18.48
N ALA A 301 -27.09 22.26 -18.95
CA ALA A 301 -27.96 21.16 -18.55
C ALA A 301 -27.81 20.82 -17.05
N ILE A 302 -26.58 20.88 -16.53
CA ILE A 302 -26.28 20.69 -15.10
C ILE A 302 -26.89 21.82 -14.27
N ARG A 303 -26.77 23.08 -14.70
CA ARG A 303 -27.44 24.21 -14.02
C ARG A 303 -28.94 24.03 -13.96
N ALA A 304 -29.57 23.71 -15.10
CA ALA A 304 -31.01 23.47 -15.17
C ALA A 304 -31.45 22.29 -14.30
N LEU A 305 -30.64 21.22 -14.26
CA LEU A 305 -30.84 20.08 -13.38
C LEU A 305 -30.83 20.52 -11.90
N PHE A 306 -29.81 21.25 -11.47
CA PHE A 306 -29.69 21.71 -10.07
C PHE A 306 -30.89 22.57 -9.66
N THR A 307 -31.35 23.49 -10.51
CA THR A 307 -32.55 24.29 -10.25
C THR A 307 -33.80 23.42 -10.11
N ARG A 308 -33.95 22.37 -10.93
CA ARG A 308 -35.09 21.46 -10.86
C ARG A 308 -35.07 20.59 -9.61
N GLU A 309 -33.91 20.06 -9.24
CA GLU A 309 -33.75 19.23 -8.04
C GLU A 309 -33.95 20.06 -6.76
N PHE A 310 -33.54 21.35 -6.77
CA PHE A 310 -33.82 22.28 -5.67
C PHE A 310 -35.33 22.41 -5.39
N ALA A 311 -36.14 22.56 -6.45
CA ALA A 311 -37.59 22.63 -6.32
C ALA A 311 -38.20 21.31 -5.78
N SER A 312 -37.45 20.21 -5.83
CA SER A 312 -37.84 18.89 -5.32
C SER A 312 -37.26 18.59 -3.94
N GLY A 313 -36.59 19.55 -3.29
CA GLY A 313 -36.02 19.43 -1.95
C GLY A 313 -34.56 18.98 -1.89
N HIS A 314 -33.85 18.94 -3.02
CA HIS A 314 -32.44 18.53 -3.09
C HIS A 314 -31.54 19.70 -3.54
N ASN A 315 -30.65 20.15 -2.64
CA ASN A 315 -29.61 21.11 -2.95
C ASN A 315 -28.40 20.39 -3.55
N LEU A 316 -28.07 20.73 -4.79
CA LEU A 316 -26.91 20.18 -5.48
C LEU A 316 -25.85 21.25 -5.70
N TYR A 317 -24.60 20.89 -5.40
CA TYR A 317 -23.44 21.76 -5.54
C TYR A 317 -22.38 21.13 -6.44
N SER A 318 -21.65 21.95 -7.19
CA SER A 318 -20.45 21.52 -7.92
C SER A 318 -19.34 22.52 -7.64
N ILE A 319 -18.23 22.07 -7.09
CA ILE A 319 -17.12 22.94 -6.70
C ILE A 319 -15.75 22.28 -6.91
N PRO A 320 -14.76 22.99 -7.47
CA PRO A 320 -13.38 22.51 -7.50
C PRO A 320 -12.78 22.42 -6.09
N PHE A 321 -12.04 21.35 -5.84
CA PHE A 321 -11.40 21.13 -4.53
C PHE A 321 -10.47 22.29 -4.12
N GLU A 322 -9.76 22.88 -5.07
CA GLU A 322 -8.91 24.05 -4.83
C GLU A 322 -9.69 25.26 -4.27
N GLN A 323 -10.92 25.47 -4.73
CA GLN A 323 -11.77 26.55 -4.22
C GLN A 323 -12.21 26.29 -2.78
N LEU A 324 -12.51 25.03 -2.43
CA LEU A 324 -12.78 24.65 -1.04
C LEU A 324 -11.57 24.93 -0.13
N LEU A 325 -10.36 24.55 -0.56
CA LEU A 325 -9.14 24.82 0.21
C LEU A 325 -8.92 26.32 0.42
N THR A 326 -9.10 27.12 -0.64
CA THR A 326 -8.89 28.58 -0.62
C THR A 326 -9.76 29.26 0.44
N VAL A 327 -11.01 28.81 0.59
CA VAL A 327 -11.96 29.38 1.56
C VAL A 327 -11.76 28.79 2.95
N LEU A 328 -11.59 27.47 3.06
CA LEU A 328 -11.65 26.77 4.34
C LEU A 328 -10.33 26.82 5.13
N LEU A 329 -9.17 26.77 4.48
CA LEU A 329 -7.88 26.75 5.20
C LEU A 329 -7.62 28.00 6.06
N PRO A 330 -8.00 29.23 5.64
CA PRO A 330 -7.93 30.40 6.49
C PRO A 330 -8.89 30.31 7.69
N ILE A 331 -10.14 29.87 7.46
CA ILE A 331 -11.20 29.82 8.48
C ILE A 331 -10.91 28.75 9.55
N LEU A 332 -10.34 27.61 9.15
CA LEU A 332 -9.91 26.53 10.05
C LEU A 332 -8.81 26.95 11.03
N ARG A 333 -8.11 28.06 10.74
CA ARG A 333 -6.95 28.54 11.50
C ARG A 333 -5.87 27.46 11.62
N GLU A 334 -4.82 27.76 12.38
CA GLU A 334 -3.65 26.87 12.50
C GLU A 334 -4.00 25.51 13.11
N LYS A 335 -4.85 25.48 14.13
CA LYS A 335 -5.30 24.23 14.77
C LYS A 335 -6.07 23.34 13.80
N GLY A 336 -7.02 23.90 13.05
CA GLY A 336 -7.81 23.13 12.08
C GLY A 336 -6.96 22.64 10.92
N ARG A 337 -6.01 23.43 10.42
CA ARG A 337 -5.05 22.96 9.40
C ARG A 337 -4.19 21.80 9.89
N HIS A 338 -3.69 21.86 11.11
CA HIS A 338 -2.94 20.75 11.70
C HIS A 338 -3.80 19.48 11.83
N GLN A 339 -5.05 19.63 12.29
CA GLN A 339 -6.01 18.51 12.38
C GLN A 339 -6.36 17.93 11.01
N PHE A 340 -6.50 18.78 9.99
CA PHE A 340 -6.73 18.37 8.62
C PHE A 340 -5.60 17.50 8.07
N LEU A 341 -4.35 17.95 8.22
CA LEU A 341 -3.19 17.18 7.75
C LEU A 341 -3.08 15.80 8.43
N LEU A 342 -3.43 15.73 9.72
CA LEU A 342 -3.52 14.45 10.45
C LEU A 342 -4.69 13.59 9.96
N ALA A 343 -5.84 14.20 9.66
CA ALA A 343 -7.00 13.51 9.13
C ALA A 343 -6.71 12.88 7.76
N VAL A 344 -5.99 13.58 6.88
CA VAL A 344 -5.55 13.02 5.59
C VAL A 344 -4.74 11.73 5.82
N GLY A 345 -3.80 11.72 6.75
CA GLY A 345 -3.04 10.53 7.11
C GLY A 345 -3.92 9.36 7.60
N ARG A 346 -4.92 9.65 8.45
CA ARG A 346 -5.86 8.62 8.94
C ARG A 346 -6.72 8.02 7.81
N HIS A 347 -7.25 8.85 6.91
CA HIS A 347 -8.02 8.37 5.76
C HIS A 347 -7.15 7.54 4.83
N LEU A 348 -5.92 7.95 4.58
CA LEU A 348 -4.98 7.16 3.78
C LEU A 348 -4.64 5.81 4.43
N ASP A 349 -4.49 5.73 5.75
CA ASP A 349 -4.32 4.46 6.48
C ASP A 349 -5.49 3.50 6.34
N GLN A 350 -6.72 4.01 6.19
CA GLN A 350 -7.93 3.19 6.15
C GLN A 350 -8.33 2.78 4.72
N HIS A 351 -8.07 3.65 3.75
CA HIS A 351 -8.66 3.58 2.40
C HIS A 351 -7.63 3.52 1.26
N SER A 352 -6.33 3.61 1.53
CA SER A 352 -5.30 3.69 0.49
C SER A 352 -4.16 2.70 0.66
N ASP A 353 -3.39 2.50 -0.41
CA ASP A 353 -2.20 1.66 -0.38
C ASP A 353 -1.00 2.34 0.31
N ILE A 354 0.07 1.58 0.53
CA ILE A 354 1.28 2.13 1.13
C ILE A 354 1.95 3.23 0.29
N GLY A 355 1.77 3.22 -1.04
CA GLY A 355 2.36 4.21 -1.94
C GLY A 355 1.78 5.60 -1.72
N HIS A 356 0.45 5.71 -1.59
CA HIS A 356 -0.22 6.98 -1.30
C HIS A 356 0.12 7.52 0.09
N ARG A 357 0.19 6.62 1.08
CA ARG A 357 0.60 6.97 2.45
C ARG A 357 2.02 7.55 2.51
N ARG A 358 2.98 6.98 1.76
CA ARG A 358 4.36 7.51 1.70
C ARG A 358 4.43 8.87 1.03
N ALA A 359 3.76 9.00 -0.12
CA ALA A 359 3.71 10.27 -0.83
C ALA A 359 3.17 11.38 0.09
N TRP A 360 2.17 11.07 0.92
CA TRP A 360 1.69 12.03 1.93
C TRP A 360 2.74 12.34 3.01
N ALA A 361 3.40 11.32 3.56
CA ALA A 361 4.46 11.54 4.55
C ALA A 361 5.64 12.37 4.00
N ASP A 362 5.99 12.22 2.73
CA ASP A 362 7.05 13.00 2.08
C ASP A 362 6.62 14.45 1.83
N ILE A 363 5.37 14.67 1.45
CA ILE A 363 4.78 16.02 1.39
C ILE A 363 4.84 16.71 2.76
N LEU A 364 4.48 16.01 3.83
CA LEU A 364 4.55 16.56 5.19
C LEU A 364 5.96 16.92 5.65
N LYS A 365 7.01 16.26 5.13
CA LYS A 365 8.42 16.62 5.43
C LYS A 365 8.85 17.91 4.74
N GLN A 366 8.13 18.35 3.71
CA GLN A 366 8.41 19.58 2.96
C GLN A 366 7.70 20.80 3.55
N LEU A 367 6.68 20.57 4.39
CA LEU A 367 6.00 21.60 5.19
C LEU A 367 6.77 21.92 6.48
#